data_AF-X1E4M2-F1
#
_entry.id   AF-X1E4M2-F1
#
_cell.length_a   1.000
_cell.length_b   1.000
_cell.length_c   1.000
_cell.angle_alpha   90.00
_cell.angle_beta   90.00
_cell.angle_gamma   90.00
#
_symmetry.space_group_name_H-M   'P 1'
#
loop_
_entity.id
_entity.type
_entity.pdbx_description
1 polymer ?
#
loop_
_entity_poly.entity_id
_entity_poly.type
_entity_poly.pdbx_seq_one_letter_code
_entity_poly.pdbx_strand_id
1 'polypeptide(L)'
;EHTDYVIQLKAITDVKTGPVPTVSAGQALAMIENKKQVVQTFFKLVNYSPSQMGQVVQPLIGEHGYVSADETTGQLLVIDTVENLMRIERIIAVFDVSDAGKTIQKVFPIRYGDPAEIVQLLRILLGGEAGSGSRSIRAPSRGGMRPSSSSRSSSSSSSRSGTSGTATSVVIGPSQMPVILIPEQNRRWIIARASPEDMKLIEEWITRLDREEPIKKDYETIPITYADVSEVASRLNEALQNMPGQELKASVLVQPLVKARQIMVFGREDRREMVKKLIQEIDIPPG
;
A
#
# COMPACT_ATOMS: atom_id res chain seq x y z
N GLU A 1 56.66 35.82 32.73
CA GLU A 1 56.71 34.94 33.90
C GLU A 1 55.56 33.94 33.82
N HIS A 2 55.84 32.72 34.24
CA HIS A 2 55.09 31.46 34.31
C HIS A 2 53.60 31.38 33.94
N THR A 3 53.36 30.52 32.94
CA THR A 3 52.33 29.45 32.84
C THR A 3 51.23 29.38 33.90
N ASP A 4 49.98 29.38 33.44
CA ASP A 4 48.89 28.66 34.11
C ASP A 4 47.98 28.01 33.06
N TYR A 5 48.54 27.12 32.24
CA TYR A 5 47.74 26.06 31.62
C TYR A 5 47.42 25.06 32.72
N VAL A 6 46.44 25.39 33.56
CA VAL A 6 45.92 24.47 34.58
C VAL A 6 45.17 23.37 33.82
N ILE A 7 45.86 22.29 33.52
CA ILE A 7 45.25 21.06 32.99
C ILE A 7 44.45 20.47 34.15
N GLN A 8 43.15 20.82 34.23
CA GLN A 8 42.24 20.18 35.17
C GLN A 8 41.98 18.75 34.71
N LEU A 9 42.70 17.80 35.35
CA LEU A 9 42.43 16.38 35.25
C LEU A 9 41.12 16.09 35.99
N LYS A 10 39.99 16.13 35.26
CA LYS A 10 38.71 15.63 35.77
C LYS A 10 38.65 14.12 35.58
N ALA A 11 38.07 13.42 36.55
CA ALA A 11 37.81 12.01 36.44
C ALA A 11 36.89 11.75 35.24
N ILE A 12 37.17 10.69 34.48
CA ILE A 12 36.46 10.37 33.22
C ILE A 12 34.97 10.10 33.47
N THR A 13 34.62 9.77 34.72
CA THR A 13 33.24 9.63 35.24
C THR A 13 32.42 10.92 35.22
N ASP A 14 33.04 12.10 35.33
CA ASP A 14 32.34 13.40 35.43
C ASP A 14 32.09 14.07 34.06
N VAL A 15 32.53 13.43 32.97
CA VAL A 15 32.31 13.93 31.60
C VAL A 15 30.83 13.99 31.23
N LYS A 16 29.98 13.22 31.92
CA LYS A 16 28.51 13.25 31.75
C LYS A 16 27.85 14.52 32.30
N THR A 17 28.53 15.29 33.15
CA THR A 17 27.94 16.44 33.88
C THR A 17 28.79 17.72 33.82
N GLY A 18 29.98 17.68 33.21
CA GLY A 18 30.84 18.84 33.01
C GLY A 18 30.65 19.54 31.65
N PRO A 19 31.10 20.81 31.50
CA PRO A 19 31.08 21.51 30.22
C PRO A 19 32.09 20.86 29.25
N VAL A 20 31.59 20.08 28.29
CA VAL A 20 32.37 19.55 27.17
C VAL A 20 32.35 20.57 26.02
N PRO A 21 33.49 20.89 25.39
CA PRO A 21 33.51 21.82 24.26
C PRO A 21 32.74 21.26 23.06
N THR A 22 31.86 22.08 22.48
CA THR A 22 31.11 21.75 21.27
C THR A 22 31.96 22.00 20.04
N VAL A 23 32.05 20.99 19.17
CA VAL A 23 32.82 21.03 17.94
C VAL A 23 31.92 20.59 16.79
N SER A 24 32.03 21.24 15.63
CA SER A 24 31.30 20.82 14.42
C SER A 24 31.96 19.60 13.78
N ALA A 25 31.16 18.69 13.22
CA ALA A 25 31.68 17.53 12.50
C ALA A 25 32.59 17.93 11.32
N GLY A 26 33.56 17.06 10.98
CA GLY A 26 34.47 17.24 9.85
C GLY A 26 35.68 18.12 10.15
N GLN A 27 35.70 19.31 9.56
CA GLN A 27 36.90 20.15 9.48
C GLN A 27 37.41 20.60 10.86
N ALA A 28 36.53 20.79 11.85
CA ALA A 28 36.93 21.21 13.20
C ALA A 28 37.47 20.05 14.05
N LEU A 29 37.03 18.80 13.83
CA LEU A 29 37.60 17.62 14.49
C LEU A 29 39.05 17.37 14.03
N ALA A 30 39.34 17.62 12.75
CA ALA A 30 40.67 17.45 12.18
C ALA A 30 41.70 18.49 12.68
N MET A 31 41.25 19.64 13.21
CA MET A 31 42.11 20.71 13.73
C MET A 31 42.50 20.53 15.21
N ILE A 32 41.94 19.55 15.90
CA ILE A 32 42.25 19.30 17.32
C ILE A 32 43.51 18.43 17.43
N GLU A 33 44.58 18.99 17.97
CA GLU A 33 45.85 18.27 18.18
C GLU A 33 45.69 17.09 19.16
N ASN A 34 44.86 17.25 20.21
CA ASN A 34 44.66 16.22 21.22
C ASN A 34 43.52 15.25 20.85
N LYS A 35 43.88 14.15 20.19
CA LYS A 35 42.93 13.12 19.75
C LYS A 35 42.22 12.34 20.87
N LYS A 36 42.76 12.40 22.10
CA LYS A 36 42.21 11.73 23.29
C LYS A 36 41.25 12.61 24.10
N GLN A 37 41.11 13.88 23.73
CA GLN A 37 40.17 14.77 24.39
C GLN A 37 38.74 14.36 24.06
N VAL A 38 37.86 14.34 25.07
CA VAL A 38 36.42 14.15 24.87
C VAL A 38 35.79 15.47 24.46
N VAL A 39 35.02 15.43 23.37
CA VAL A 39 34.31 16.59 22.83
C VAL A 39 32.88 16.17 22.45
N GLN A 40 31.99 17.14 22.30
CA GLN A 40 30.63 16.89 21.81
C GLN A 40 30.47 17.40 20.37
N THR A 41 29.85 16.60 19.51
CA THR A 41 29.65 16.91 18.09
C THR A 41 28.23 16.59 17.65
N PHE A 42 27.67 17.46 16.81
CA PHE A 42 26.38 17.25 16.15
C PHE A 42 26.61 16.80 14.72
N PHE A 43 26.10 15.61 14.38
CA PHE A 43 26.04 15.10 13.02
C PHE A 43 24.66 15.36 12.44
N LYS A 44 24.59 16.15 11.37
CA LYS A 44 23.35 16.36 10.63
C LYS A 44 23.16 15.23 9.64
N LEU A 45 22.06 14.49 9.77
CA LEU A 45 21.68 13.41 8.86
C LEU A 45 20.64 13.93 7.87
N VAL A 46 20.78 13.56 6.60
CA VAL A 46 19.87 14.01 5.52
C VAL A 46 18.93 12.89 5.08
N ASN A 47 19.43 11.67 5.02
CA ASN A 47 18.75 10.52 4.42
C ASN A 47 18.47 9.40 5.42
N TYR A 48 19.28 9.29 6.47
CA TYR A 48 19.16 8.24 7.48
C TYR A 48 18.49 8.77 8.77
N SER A 49 17.66 7.94 9.43
CA SER A 49 17.00 8.33 10.69
C SER A 49 18.03 8.46 11.82
N PRO A 50 18.04 9.58 12.58
CA PRO A 50 18.93 9.76 13.74
C PRO A 50 18.78 8.66 14.80
N SER A 51 17.56 8.21 15.09
CA SER A 51 17.32 7.15 16.07
C SER A 51 17.93 5.81 15.63
N GLN A 52 17.78 5.47 14.35
CA GLN A 52 18.39 4.27 13.79
C GLN A 52 19.91 4.40 13.76
N MET A 53 20.44 5.58 13.40
CA MET A 53 21.89 5.81 13.37
C MET A 53 22.47 5.68 14.78
N GLY A 54 21.77 6.21 15.78
CA GLY A 54 22.09 6.06 17.19
C GLY A 54 22.32 4.59 17.56
N GLN A 55 21.43 3.69 17.17
CA GLN A 55 21.56 2.25 17.44
C GLN A 55 22.77 1.62 16.72
N VAL A 56 23.07 2.07 15.49
CA VAL A 56 24.23 1.59 14.72
C VAL A 56 25.54 2.03 15.35
N VAL A 57 25.62 3.28 15.83
CA VAL A 57 26.85 3.84 16.42
C VAL A 57 27.02 3.48 17.89
N GLN A 58 25.95 3.18 18.62
CA GLN A 58 25.98 2.87 20.06
C GLN A 58 27.02 1.82 20.49
N PRO A 59 27.20 0.67 19.80
CA PRO A 59 28.25 -0.29 20.15
C PRO A 59 29.68 0.18 19.86
N LEU A 60 29.84 1.28 19.10
CA LEU A 60 31.13 1.85 18.75
C LEU A 60 31.55 2.98 19.70
N ILE A 61 30.65 3.40 20.58
CA ILE A 61 30.92 4.45 21.58
C ILE A 61 31.77 3.87 22.70
N GLY A 62 32.76 4.64 23.17
CA GLY A 62 33.62 4.23 24.27
C GLY A 62 32.87 4.12 25.61
N GLU A 63 33.53 3.55 26.62
CA GLU A 63 32.97 3.32 27.98
C GLU A 63 32.39 4.60 28.64
N HIS A 64 32.86 5.76 28.22
CA HIS A 64 32.45 7.07 28.74
C HIS A 64 31.76 7.97 27.71
N GLY A 65 31.44 7.44 26.54
CA GLY A 65 30.76 8.22 25.51
C GLY A 65 29.24 8.26 25.70
N TYR A 66 28.60 9.20 25.01
CA TYR A 66 27.16 9.41 25.07
C TYR A 66 26.62 9.70 23.67
N VAL A 67 25.43 9.17 23.37
CA VAL A 67 24.70 9.45 22.13
C VAL A 67 23.27 9.85 22.43
N SER A 68 22.81 10.86 21.71
CA SER A 68 21.43 11.29 21.72
C SER A 68 20.98 11.58 20.29
N ALA A 69 19.81 11.09 19.93
CA ALA A 69 19.22 11.29 18.62
C ALA A 69 18.04 12.26 18.75
N ASP A 70 18.01 13.27 17.88
CA ASP A 70 16.88 14.18 17.74
C ASP A 70 16.28 14.03 16.34
N GLU A 71 15.14 13.34 16.27
CA GLU A 71 14.40 13.14 15.03
C GLU A 71 13.78 14.44 14.49
N THR A 72 13.49 15.41 15.36
CA THR A 72 12.83 16.66 14.97
C THR A 72 13.76 17.53 14.14
N THR A 73 15.05 17.57 14.52
CA THR A 73 16.07 18.36 13.83
C THR A 73 16.88 17.55 12.83
N GLY A 74 16.71 16.21 12.80
CA GLY A 74 17.51 15.32 11.95
C GLY A 74 18.97 15.23 12.41
N GLN A 75 19.23 15.42 13.71
CA GLN A 75 20.59 15.51 14.24
C GLN A 75 20.90 14.37 15.21
N LEU A 76 22.15 13.91 15.16
CA LEU A 76 22.71 12.96 16.10
C LEU A 76 23.81 13.66 16.90
N LEU A 77 23.59 13.82 18.20
CA LEU A 77 24.57 14.29 19.15
C LEU A 77 25.41 13.11 19.63
N VAL A 78 26.73 13.22 19.49
CA VAL A 78 27.68 12.22 20.00
C VAL A 78 28.74 12.93 20.83
N ILE A 79 29.00 12.39 22.01
CA ILE A 79 30.04 12.83 22.94
C ILE A 79 31.03 11.68 23.07
N ASP A 80 32.24 11.86 22.57
CA ASP A 80 33.32 10.88 22.68
C ASP A 80 34.67 11.56 22.42
N THR A 81 35.75 10.79 22.47
CA THR A 81 37.08 11.18 22.04
C THR A 81 37.09 11.60 20.57
N VAL A 82 37.94 12.57 20.23
CA VAL A 82 38.09 13.06 18.84
C VAL A 82 38.44 11.89 17.89
N GLU A 83 39.30 10.97 18.30
CA GLU A 83 39.65 9.79 17.50
C GLU A 83 38.42 8.93 17.16
N ASN A 84 37.55 8.68 18.14
CA ASN A 84 36.34 7.89 17.90
C ASN A 84 35.30 8.65 17.08
N LEU A 85 35.15 9.96 17.31
CA LEU A 85 34.25 10.81 16.51
C LEU A 85 34.64 10.83 15.04
N MET A 86 35.94 10.87 14.70
CA MET A 86 36.41 10.75 13.30
C MET A 86 36.10 9.38 12.68
N ARG A 87 36.03 8.32 13.49
CA ARG A 87 35.63 6.98 13.04
C ARG A 87 34.12 6.92 12.82
N ILE A 88 33.35 7.42 13.78
CA ILE A 88 31.89 7.49 13.73
C ILE A 88 31.44 8.35 12.54
N GLU A 89 32.10 9.48 12.28
CA GLU A 89 31.84 10.34 11.13
C GLU A 89 31.93 9.58 9.80
N ARG A 90 32.99 8.78 9.60
CA ARG A 90 33.16 7.99 8.38
C ARG A 90 32.06 6.95 8.21
N ILE A 91 31.60 6.36 9.31
CA ILE A 91 30.50 5.38 9.30
C ILE A 91 29.21 6.11 8.94
N ILE A 92 28.91 7.22 9.61
CA ILE A 92 27.75 8.06 9.30
C ILE A 92 27.77 8.47 7.83
N ALA A 93 28.90 8.90 7.28
CA ALA A 93 29.02 9.27 5.87
C ALA A 93 28.73 8.13 4.89
N VAL A 94 29.01 6.87 5.28
CA VAL A 94 28.68 5.68 4.47
C VAL A 94 27.19 5.34 4.56
N PHE A 95 26.57 5.54 5.72
CA PHE A 95 25.16 5.21 5.95
C PHE A 95 24.18 6.34 5.55
N ASP A 96 24.60 7.61 5.62
CA ASP A 96 23.80 8.80 5.27
C ASP A 96 23.95 9.20 3.78
N VAL A 97 24.30 8.24 2.92
CA VAL A 97 24.33 8.45 1.48
C VAL A 97 22.90 8.56 0.95
N SER A 98 22.70 9.48 -0.01
CA SER A 98 21.40 9.73 -0.63
C SER A 98 20.83 8.46 -1.24
N ASP A 99 19.76 7.99 -0.63
CA ASP A 99 18.92 6.93 -1.18
C ASP A 99 17.90 7.44 -2.21
N ALA A 100 18.17 8.64 -2.75
CA ALA A 100 17.36 9.32 -3.75
C ALA A 100 17.17 8.52 -5.06
N GLY A 101 17.86 7.38 -5.21
CA GLY A 101 17.66 6.41 -6.29
C GLY A 101 16.87 5.14 -5.92
N LYS A 102 16.50 4.93 -4.64
CA LYS A 102 15.79 3.72 -4.20
C LYS A 102 14.28 3.76 -4.37
N THR A 103 13.68 4.88 -4.79
CA THR A 103 12.29 4.87 -5.26
C THR A 103 12.17 5.56 -6.61
N ILE A 104 11.63 4.82 -7.59
CA ILE A 104 11.35 5.32 -8.93
C ILE A 104 9.88 5.69 -8.96
N GLN A 105 9.55 6.82 -9.58
CA GLN A 105 8.17 7.16 -9.93
C GLN A 105 7.95 6.85 -11.41
N LYS A 106 6.92 6.04 -11.71
CA LYS A 106 6.53 5.71 -13.09
C LYS A 106 5.02 5.85 -13.23
N VAL A 107 4.60 6.25 -14.43
CA VAL A 107 3.19 6.39 -14.80
C VAL A 107 2.85 5.27 -15.77
N PHE A 108 1.81 4.51 -15.47
CA PHE A 108 1.34 3.38 -16.26
C PHE A 108 -0.01 3.71 -16.90
N PRO A 109 -0.10 3.88 -18.23
CA PRO A 109 -1.37 4.02 -18.92
C PRO A 109 -2.11 2.67 -18.95
N ILE A 110 -3.40 2.69 -18.64
CA ILE A 110 -4.29 1.52 -18.63
C ILE A 110 -5.24 1.59 -19.83
N ARG A 111 -5.34 0.49 -20.59
CA ARG A 111 -6.10 0.42 -21.85
C ARG A 111 -7.52 -0.11 -21.66
N TYR A 112 -7.67 -1.18 -20.88
CA TYR A 112 -8.90 -1.97 -20.78
C TYR A 112 -9.48 -1.96 -19.36
N GLY A 113 -8.65 -2.17 -18.34
CA GLY A 113 -9.13 -2.29 -16.95
C GLY A 113 -9.45 -0.95 -16.27
N ASP A 114 -10.14 -1.01 -15.12
CA ASP A 114 -10.30 0.15 -14.24
C ASP A 114 -9.02 0.33 -13.38
N PRO A 115 -8.34 1.50 -13.43
CA PRO A 115 -7.18 1.78 -12.57
C PRO A 115 -7.45 1.52 -11.09
N ALA A 116 -8.68 1.75 -10.60
CA ALA A 116 -9.02 1.55 -9.19
C ALA A 116 -8.95 0.08 -8.77
N GLU A 117 -9.53 -0.81 -9.59
CA GLU A 117 -9.56 -2.25 -9.37
C GLU A 117 -8.16 -2.85 -9.47
N ILE A 118 -7.38 -2.43 -10.48
CA ILE A 118 -5.99 -2.87 -10.66
C ILE A 118 -5.15 -2.48 -9.44
N VAL A 119 -5.27 -1.24 -8.93
CA VAL A 119 -4.53 -0.81 -7.74
C VAL A 119 -4.92 -1.61 -6.50
N GLN A 120 -6.20 -1.94 -6.31
CA GLN A 120 -6.63 -2.78 -5.18
C GLN A 120 -5.98 -4.16 -5.24
N LEU A 121 -5.96 -4.77 -6.43
CA LEU A 121 -5.37 -6.09 -6.61
C LEU A 121 -3.84 -6.05 -6.44
N LEU A 122 -3.18 -5.03 -6.98
CA LEU A 122 -1.74 -4.80 -6.77
C LEU A 122 -1.39 -4.66 -5.29
N ARG A 123 -2.19 -3.94 -4.50
CA ARG A 123 -1.97 -3.81 -3.04
C ARG A 123 -2.04 -5.15 -2.32
N ILE A 124 -2.94 -6.05 -2.74
CA ILE A 124 -3.05 -7.39 -2.17
C ILE A 124 -1.83 -8.24 -2.55
N LEU A 125 -1.39 -8.15 -3.81
CA LEU A 125 -0.25 -8.91 -4.33
C LEU A 125 1.09 -8.45 -3.74
N LEU A 126 1.30 -7.13 -3.62
CA LEU A 126 2.53 -6.54 -3.08
C LEU A 126 2.56 -6.54 -1.54
N GLY A 127 1.41 -6.53 -0.88
CA GLY A 127 1.29 -6.57 0.59
C GLY A 127 1.11 -7.98 1.18
N GLY A 128 1.05 -9.02 0.34
CA GLY A 128 0.68 -10.38 0.73
C GLY A 128 1.81 -11.29 1.24
N GLU A 129 3.08 -10.92 1.07
CA GLU A 129 4.22 -11.80 1.42
C GLU A 129 4.96 -11.45 2.73
N ALA A 130 4.51 -10.47 3.52
CA ALA A 130 5.13 -10.17 4.82
C ALA A 130 4.10 -10.14 5.96
N GLY A 131 3.86 -11.32 6.55
CA GLY A 131 3.66 -11.48 8.00
C GLY A 131 2.41 -10.89 8.67
N SER A 132 1.47 -11.80 8.95
CA SER A 132 0.72 -11.89 10.21
C SER A 132 -0.08 -10.67 10.69
N GLY A 133 -1.38 -10.77 10.43
CA GLY A 133 -2.39 -10.10 11.23
C GLY A 133 -3.69 -10.86 11.06
N SER A 134 -3.76 -12.06 11.65
CA SER A 134 -5.01 -12.78 11.89
C SER A 134 -6.04 -11.79 12.43
N ARG A 135 -6.89 -11.27 11.54
CA ARG A 135 -8.12 -10.60 11.92
C ARG A 135 -9.05 -11.71 12.35
N SER A 136 -8.87 -12.12 13.60
CA SER A 136 -9.90 -12.79 14.38
C SER A 136 -11.17 -11.99 14.16
N ILE A 137 -12.08 -12.55 13.35
CA ILE A 137 -13.44 -12.07 13.21
C ILE A 137 -14.05 -12.28 14.60
N ARG A 138 -14.00 -11.21 15.41
CA ARG A 138 -14.67 -11.16 16.69
C ARG A 138 -16.15 -11.02 16.41
N ALA A 139 -16.82 -12.16 16.25
CA ALA A 139 -18.27 -12.25 16.24
C ALA A 139 -18.83 -11.57 17.50
N PRO A 140 -19.86 -10.70 17.40
CA PRO A 140 -20.52 -10.17 18.57
C PRO A 140 -21.33 -11.30 19.22
N SER A 141 -20.81 -11.81 20.34
CA SER A 141 -21.55 -12.70 21.22
C SER A 141 -22.76 -11.95 21.78
N ARG A 142 -23.95 -12.39 21.35
CA ARG A 142 -25.24 -12.13 22.01
C ARG A 142 -25.16 -12.68 23.44
N GLY A 143 -25.20 -11.80 24.43
CA GLY A 143 -25.41 -12.21 25.81
C GLY A 143 -25.44 -11.04 26.79
N GLY A 144 -26.60 -10.85 27.43
CA GLY A 144 -26.65 -10.35 28.80
C GLY A 144 -27.22 -8.95 29.00
N MET A 145 -28.55 -8.86 29.04
CA MET A 145 -29.27 -7.81 29.77
C MET A 145 -28.81 -7.78 31.24
N ARG A 146 -28.33 -6.65 31.74
CA ARG A 146 -28.45 -6.26 33.15
C ARG A 146 -28.73 -4.75 33.27
N PRO A 147 -29.67 -4.35 34.15
CA PRO A 147 -30.19 -2.99 34.17
C PRO A 147 -29.39 -2.03 35.06
N SER A 148 -29.66 -0.76 34.80
CA SER A 148 -29.09 0.47 35.35
C SER A 148 -28.94 0.55 36.86
N SER A 149 -27.88 1.24 37.29
CA SER A 149 -28.00 2.23 38.37
C SER A 149 -27.07 3.43 38.11
N SER A 150 -27.58 4.59 38.52
CA SER A 150 -27.14 5.97 38.37
C SER A 150 -25.71 6.29 38.80
N SER A 151 -25.02 7.20 38.11
CA SER A 151 -24.93 8.62 38.50
C SER A 151 -23.73 9.39 37.86
N ARG A 152 -24.04 10.59 37.38
CA ARG A 152 -23.30 11.87 37.50
C ARG A 152 -21.94 12.10 36.79
N SER A 153 -22.05 12.89 35.71
CA SER A 153 -21.27 14.11 35.35
C SER A 153 -19.74 14.14 35.40
N SER A 154 -19.09 14.45 34.27
CA SER A 154 -18.67 15.82 33.91
C SER A 154 -17.78 15.87 32.65
N SER A 155 -18.02 16.91 31.84
CA SER A 155 -17.12 17.64 30.92
C SER A 155 -16.17 16.88 29.98
N SER A 156 -16.37 17.03 28.67
CA SER A 156 -15.47 17.89 27.86
C SER A 156 -15.99 18.09 26.43
N SER A 157 -15.82 19.34 26.00
CA SER A 157 -15.88 19.96 24.67
C SER A 157 -16.06 19.08 23.44
N SER A 158 -17.16 19.34 22.72
CA SER A 158 -17.39 18.97 21.33
C SER A 158 -16.70 19.95 20.37
N SER A 159 -15.67 19.47 19.67
CA SER A 159 -15.16 20.11 18.46
C SER A 159 -15.98 19.63 17.25
N ARG A 160 -16.54 20.59 16.51
CA ARG A 160 -17.21 20.36 15.22
C ARG A 160 -16.24 20.60 14.08
N SER A 161 -16.44 19.79 13.04
CA SER A 161 -16.21 20.05 11.62
C SER A 161 -14.81 19.81 11.05
N GLY A 162 -14.78 19.08 9.93
CA GLY A 162 -13.62 19.02 9.04
C GLY A 162 -13.50 17.75 8.21
N THR A 163 -14.57 17.33 7.51
CA THR A 163 -14.46 16.37 6.41
C THR A 163 -13.52 16.89 5.33
N SER A 164 -12.43 16.17 5.05
CA SER A 164 -11.78 16.21 3.74
C SER A 164 -10.96 14.92 3.50
N GLY A 165 -11.33 14.22 2.44
CA GLY A 165 -10.55 13.23 1.68
C GLY A 165 -9.54 12.37 2.43
N THR A 166 -9.98 11.21 2.90
CA THR A 166 -9.10 10.12 3.35
C THR A 166 -8.30 9.58 2.16
N ALA A 167 -7.13 10.17 1.88
CA ALA A 167 -6.08 9.48 1.17
C ALA A 167 -5.54 8.40 2.12
N THR A 168 -5.99 7.16 1.95
CA THR A 168 -5.44 6.01 2.67
C THR A 168 -4.06 5.67 2.11
N SER A 169 -3.06 6.46 2.53
CA SER A 169 -1.64 6.10 2.38
C SER A 169 -1.27 5.24 3.58
N VAL A 170 -1.22 3.93 3.39
CA VAL A 170 -0.67 3.00 4.39
C VAL A 170 0.81 2.84 4.11
N VAL A 171 1.63 3.23 5.08
CA VAL A 171 3.07 3.02 5.09
C VAL A 171 3.34 1.54 5.35
N ILE A 172 4.02 0.88 4.41
CA ILE A 172 4.38 -0.55 4.46
C ILE A 172 5.91 -0.64 4.57
N GLY A 173 6.40 -1.50 5.46
CA GLY A 173 7.79 -1.97 5.56
C GLY A 173 7.79 -3.45 5.99
N PRO A 174 8.81 -4.26 5.65
CA PRO A 174 10.22 -3.89 5.55
C PRO A 174 10.89 -4.26 4.21
N SER A 175 10.61 -3.49 3.17
CA SER A 175 11.66 -2.72 2.51
C SER A 175 11.41 -1.28 2.99
N GLN A 176 12.43 -0.52 3.39
CA GLN A 176 12.27 0.74 4.15
C GLN A 176 11.60 1.89 3.35
N MET A 177 10.97 1.61 2.20
CA MET A 177 10.28 2.60 1.39
C MET A 177 8.83 2.18 1.10
N PRO A 178 7.84 3.03 1.44
CA PRO A 178 6.45 2.72 1.18
C PRO A 178 6.17 2.70 -0.33
N VAL A 179 5.60 1.60 -0.81
CA VAL A 179 5.03 1.50 -2.17
C VAL A 179 3.74 2.34 -2.21
N ILE A 180 3.77 3.43 -2.97
CA ILE A 180 2.63 4.32 -3.17
C ILE A 180 2.01 4.04 -4.53
N LEU A 181 0.73 3.66 -4.54
CA LEU A 181 -0.07 3.45 -5.75
C LEU A 181 -1.28 4.39 -5.73
N ILE A 182 -1.34 5.29 -6.72
CA ILE A 182 -2.40 6.26 -6.89
C ILE A 182 -3.13 5.94 -8.19
N PRO A 183 -4.38 5.44 -8.13
CA PRO A 183 -5.22 5.30 -9.31
C PRO A 183 -5.77 6.67 -9.71
N GLU A 184 -5.80 6.95 -11.00
CA GLU A 184 -6.49 8.14 -11.52
C GLU A 184 -7.39 7.72 -12.69
N GLN A 185 -8.68 7.73 -12.39
CA GLN A 185 -9.74 7.13 -13.19
C GLN A 185 -10.10 7.98 -14.41
N ASN A 186 -9.98 9.32 -14.31
CA ASN A 186 -10.38 10.18 -15.42
C ASN A 186 -9.42 10.09 -16.62
N ARG A 187 -8.12 9.90 -16.37
CA ARG A 187 -7.09 9.79 -17.41
C ARG A 187 -6.60 8.35 -17.61
N ARG A 188 -7.21 7.37 -16.92
CA ARG A 188 -6.96 5.93 -17.06
C ARG A 188 -5.48 5.56 -16.94
N TRP A 189 -4.86 5.97 -15.83
CA TRP A 189 -3.46 5.69 -15.54
C TRP A 189 -3.25 5.44 -14.04
N ILE A 190 -2.17 4.73 -13.73
CA ILE A 190 -1.75 4.45 -12.36
C ILE A 190 -0.39 5.11 -12.15
N ILE A 191 -0.28 5.93 -11.12
CA ILE A 191 0.99 6.52 -10.68
C ILE A 191 1.54 5.63 -9.58
N ALA A 192 2.72 5.06 -9.82
CA ALA A 192 3.41 4.22 -8.85
C ALA A 192 4.71 4.86 -8.41
N ARG A 193 4.98 4.81 -7.10
CA ARG A 193 6.28 5.12 -6.50
C ARG A 193 6.70 3.94 -5.64
N ALA A 194 7.76 3.26 -6.04
CA ALA A 194 8.23 2.04 -5.37
C ALA A 194 9.72 1.84 -5.61
N SER A 195 10.31 0.83 -4.96
CA SER A 195 11.69 0.44 -5.25
C SER A 195 11.88 -0.03 -6.70
N PRO A 196 13.09 0.02 -7.28
CA PRO A 196 13.33 -0.47 -8.64
C PRO A 196 12.94 -1.94 -8.84
N GLU A 197 13.01 -2.75 -7.78
CA GLU A 197 12.62 -4.16 -7.78
C GLU A 197 11.08 -4.29 -7.81
N ASP A 198 10.40 -3.60 -6.89
CA ASP A 198 8.93 -3.56 -6.85
C ASP A 198 8.34 -2.97 -8.14
N MET A 199 9.02 -1.99 -8.74
CA MET A 199 8.59 -1.34 -9.98
C MET A 199 8.51 -2.33 -11.15
N LYS A 200 9.46 -3.28 -11.24
CA LYS A 200 9.42 -4.34 -12.25
C LYS A 200 8.24 -5.29 -12.02
N LEU A 201 7.99 -5.65 -10.77
CA LEU A 201 6.85 -6.48 -10.41
C LEU A 201 5.53 -5.77 -10.73
N ILE A 202 5.40 -4.50 -10.37
CA ILE A 202 4.23 -3.66 -10.67
C ILE A 202 3.97 -3.62 -12.18
N GLU A 203 5.00 -3.40 -13.00
CA GLU A 203 4.88 -3.37 -14.45
C GLU A 203 4.39 -4.69 -15.04
N GLU A 204 4.93 -5.81 -14.56
CA GLU A 204 4.50 -7.15 -14.98
C GLU A 204 3.04 -7.42 -14.60
N TRP A 205 2.66 -7.10 -13.36
CA TRP A 205 1.29 -7.29 -12.89
C TRP A 205 0.30 -6.39 -13.62
N ILE A 206 0.61 -5.12 -13.85
CA ILE A 206 -0.23 -4.22 -14.65
C ILE A 206 -0.42 -4.79 -16.06
N THR A 207 0.64 -5.28 -16.69
CA THR A 207 0.55 -5.86 -18.05
C THR A 207 -0.31 -7.14 -18.09
N ARG A 208 -0.31 -7.93 -17.01
CA ARG A 208 -1.15 -9.13 -16.91
C ARG A 208 -2.61 -8.80 -16.62
N LEU A 209 -2.86 -7.73 -15.85
CA LEU A 209 -4.20 -7.32 -15.42
C LEU A 209 -4.90 -6.40 -16.44
N ASP A 210 -4.15 -5.59 -17.18
CA ASP A 210 -4.68 -4.75 -18.26
C ASP A 210 -4.85 -5.54 -19.57
N ARG A 211 -5.61 -6.63 -19.49
CA ARG A 211 -6.01 -7.42 -20.65
C ARG A 211 -7.45 -7.10 -21.02
N GLU A 212 -7.75 -7.18 -22.30
CA GLU A 212 -9.14 -7.23 -22.76
C GLU A 212 -9.79 -8.48 -22.16
N GLU A 213 -10.56 -8.32 -21.09
CA GLU A 213 -11.58 -9.33 -20.81
C GLU A 213 -12.53 -9.28 -21.99
N PRO A 214 -12.70 -10.37 -22.76
CA PRO A 214 -13.79 -10.42 -23.71
C PRO A 214 -15.03 -10.23 -22.86
N ILE A 215 -15.72 -9.10 -23.06
CA ILE A 215 -17.02 -8.85 -22.46
C ILE A 215 -17.85 -10.05 -22.87
N LYS A 216 -17.97 -11.05 -21.99
CA LYS A 216 -18.85 -12.19 -22.22
C LYS A 216 -20.21 -11.55 -22.21
N LYS A 217 -20.73 -11.23 -23.40
CA LYS A 217 -22.03 -10.59 -23.52
C LYS A 217 -22.98 -11.52 -22.78
N ASP A 218 -23.64 -11.00 -21.75
CA ASP A 218 -24.65 -11.74 -20.99
C ASP A 218 -25.88 -12.07 -21.85
N TYR A 219 -25.88 -11.62 -23.12
CA TYR A 219 -26.89 -11.88 -24.13
C TYR A 219 -26.30 -12.37 -25.46
N GLU A 220 -27.04 -13.21 -26.16
CA GLU A 220 -26.79 -13.63 -27.54
C GLU A 220 -28.04 -13.35 -28.39
N THR A 221 -27.87 -12.89 -29.63
CA THR A 221 -28.97 -12.66 -30.56
C THR A 221 -28.96 -13.74 -31.63
N ILE A 222 -30.07 -14.47 -31.77
CA ILE A 222 -30.22 -15.60 -32.71
C ILE A 222 -31.22 -15.18 -33.80
N PRO A 223 -30.84 -15.18 -35.09
CA PRO A 223 -31.76 -14.90 -36.20
C PRO A 223 -32.73 -16.06 -36.45
N ILE A 224 -33.97 -15.72 -36.77
CA ILE A 224 -35.04 -16.67 -37.12
C ILE A 224 -35.37 -16.54 -38.61
N THR A 225 -35.34 -17.65 -39.34
CA THR A 225 -35.40 -17.69 -40.80
C THR A 225 -36.81 -17.99 -41.32
N TYR A 226 -37.47 -19.01 -40.77
CA TYR A 226 -38.70 -19.59 -41.30
C TYR A 226 -39.92 -19.28 -40.43
N ALA A 227 -39.80 -19.45 -39.11
CA ALA A 227 -40.92 -19.29 -38.18
C ALA A 227 -41.16 -17.82 -37.75
N ASP A 228 -42.34 -17.54 -37.21
CA ASP A 228 -42.64 -16.22 -36.62
C ASP A 228 -41.94 -16.05 -35.27
N VAL A 229 -41.30 -14.89 -35.07
CA VAL A 229 -40.44 -14.63 -33.90
C VAL A 229 -41.24 -14.61 -32.60
N SER A 230 -42.49 -14.12 -32.62
CA SER A 230 -43.35 -14.11 -31.44
C SER A 230 -43.80 -15.50 -31.06
N GLU A 231 -44.15 -16.33 -32.04
CA GLU A 231 -44.56 -17.71 -31.81
C GLU A 231 -43.41 -18.58 -31.30
N VAL A 232 -42.22 -18.45 -31.90
CA VAL A 232 -41.01 -19.15 -31.44
C VAL A 232 -40.68 -18.76 -30.00
N ALA A 233 -40.76 -17.48 -29.65
CA ALA A 233 -40.49 -17.03 -28.29
C ALA A 233 -41.48 -17.59 -27.26
N SER A 234 -42.78 -17.65 -27.59
CA SER A 234 -43.79 -18.25 -26.71
C SER A 234 -43.56 -19.73 -26.48
N ARG A 235 -43.31 -20.50 -27.56
CA ARG A 235 -43.00 -21.94 -27.48
C ARG A 235 -41.71 -22.21 -26.70
N LEU A 236 -40.69 -21.38 -26.91
CA LEU A 236 -39.41 -21.47 -26.21
C LEU A 236 -39.56 -21.19 -24.71
N ASN A 237 -40.34 -20.16 -24.34
CA ASN A 237 -40.59 -19.85 -22.94
C ASN A 237 -41.36 -20.97 -22.23
N GLU A 238 -42.33 -21.58 -22.91
CA GLU A 238 -43.07 -22.74 -22.42
C GLU A 238 -42.18 -23.99 -22.27
N ALA A 239 -41.34 -24.28 -23.27
CA ALA A 239 -40.39 -25.40 -23.23
C ALA A 239 -39.39 -25.26 -22.08
N LEU A 240 -38.88 -24.03 -21.84
CA LEU A 240 -37.98 -23.74 -20.72
C LEU A 240 -38.67 -23.86 -19.35
N GLN A 241 -39.98 -23.60 -19.27
CA GLN A 241 -40.77 -23.67 -18.04
C GLN A 241 -41.19 -25.11 -17.68
N ASN A 242 -41.30 -26.01 -18.67
CA ASN A 242 -41.78 -27.38 -18.51
C ASN A 242 -40.68 -28.45 -18.31
N MET A 243 -39.39 -28.07 -18.27
CA MET A 243 -38.30 -29.04 -18.06
C MET A 243 -38.21 -29.56 -16.61
N PRO A 244 -38.22 -30.88 -16.37
CA PRO A 244 -38.15 -31.45 -15.02
C PRO A 244 -36.74 -31.29 -14.41
N GLY A 245 -36.68 -30.86 -13.15
CA GLY A 245 -35.44 -30.81 -12.35
C GLY A 245 -34.85 -29.42 -12.03
N GLN A 246 -35.61 -28.32 -12.08
CA GLN A 246 -35.07 -26.99 -11.76
C GLN A 246 -36.08 -26.09 -11.02
N GLU A 247 -36.13 -26.20 -9.69
CA GLU A 247 -36.89 -25.30 -8.81
C GLU A 247 -36.25 -23.90 -8.62
N LEU A 248 -35.35 -23.48 -9.51
CA LEU A 248 -34.75 -22.15 -9.50
C LEU A 248 -35.06 -21.46 -10.84
N LYS A 249 -36.25 -20.85 -10.90
CA LYS A 249 -36.83 -20.12 -12.04
C LYS A 249 -35.79 -19.40 -12.92
N ALA A 250 -35.64 -19.90 -14.15
CA ALA A 250 -35.12 -19.25 -15.35
C ALA A 250 -34.08 -18.12 -15.15
N SER A 251 -32.79 -18.46 -15.06
CA SER A 251 -31.69 -17.48 -15.29
C SER A 251 -31.54 -17.10 -16.76
N VAL A 252 -32.57 -17.34 -17.56
CA VAL A 252 -32.59 -17.15 -19.01
C VAL A 252 -33.79 -16.27 -19.35
N LEU A 253 -33.54 -15.10 -19.91
CA LEU A 253 -34.58 -14.20 -20.39
C LEU A 253 -34.59 -14.25 -21.91
N VAL A 254 -35.72 -14.62 -22.49
CA VAL A 254 -35.92 -14.64 -23.94
C VAL A 254 -36.75 -13.42 -24.31
N GLN A 255 -36.19 -12.55 -25.15
CA GLN A 255 -36.88 -11.36 -25.66
C GLN A 255 -36.99 -11.43 -27.19
N PRO A 256 -38.22 -11.45 -27.75
CA PRO A 256 -38.42 -11.41 -29.20
C PRO A 256 -38.15 -10.00 -29.76
N LEU A 257 -37.32 -9.93 -30.79
CA LEU A 257 -37.05 -8.72 -31.57
C LEU A 257 -37.74 -8.83 -32.94
N VAL A 258 -39.06 -8.66 -32.94
CA VAL A 258 -39.92 -8.89 -34.12
C VAL A 258 -39.46 -8.09 -35.34
N LYS A 259 -39.11 -6.81 -35.15
CA LYS A 259 -38.63 -5.93 -36.24
C LYS A 259 -37.31 -6.43 -36.89
N ALA A 260 -36.46 -7.09 -36.11
CA ALA A 260 -35.17 -7.59 -36.56
C ALA A 260 -35.21 -9.07 -36.97
N ARG A 261 -36.37 -9.74 -36.83
CA ARG A 261 -36.55 -11.20 -36.97
C ARG A 261 -35.50 -12.00 -36.17
N GLN A 262 -35.25 -11.57 -34.93
CA GLN A 262 -34.25 -12.17 -34.05
C GLN A 262 -34.83 -12.41 -32.66
N ILE A 263 -34.25 -13.37 -31.94
CA ILE A 263 -34.52 -13.62 -30.52
C ILE A 263 -33.27 -13.28 -29.73
N MET A 264 -33.41 -12.40 -28.74
CA MET A 264 -32.36 -12.06 -27.79
C MET A 264 -32.48 -12.96 -26.56
N VAL A 265 -31.41 -13.65 -26.21
CA VAL A 265 -31.37 -14.60 -25.10
C VAL A 265 -30.34 -14.11 -24.10
N PHE A 266 -30.79 -13.70 -22.92
CA PHE A 266 -29.93 -13.39 -21.78
C PHE A 266 -29.73 -14.63 -20.93
N GLY A 267 -28.55 -14.84 -20.36
CA GLY A 267 -28.31 -15.90 -19.38
C GLY A 267 -26.92 -16.54 -19.46
N ARG A 268 -26.70 -17.53 -18.59
CA ARG A 268 -25.43 -18.29 -18.54
C ARG A 268 -25.15 -18.98 -19.87
N GLU A 269 -23.86 -19.15 -20.19
CA GLU A 269 -23.36 -19.73 -21.45
C GLU A 269 -23.97 -21.11 -21.76
N ASP A 270 -23.99 -22.00 -20.77
CA ASP A 270 -24.57 -23.36 -20.84
C ASP A 270 -26.05 -23.38 -21.22
N ARG A 271 -26.80 -22.36 -20.81
CA ARG A 271 -28.23 -22.24 -21.12
C ARG A 271 -28.50 -21.63 -22.49
N ARG A 272 -27.68 -20.66 -22.91
CA ARG A 272 -27.80 -20.06 -24.25
C ARG A 272 -27.57 -21.09 -25.33
N GLU A 273 -26.60 -21.98 -25.14
CA GLU A 273 -26.37 -23.11 -26.06
C GLU A 273 -27.58 -24.04 -26.16
N MET A 274 -28.25 -24.32 -25.04
CA MET A 274 -29.47 -25.13 -25.02
C MET A 274 -30.61 -24.45 -25.78
N VAL A 275 -30.83 -23.15 -25.54
CA VAL A 275 -31.83 -22.35 -26.26
C VAL A 275 -31.56 -22.31 -27.75
N LYS A 276 -30.29 -22.20 -28.15
CA LYS A 276 -29.88 -22.23 -29.56
C LYS A 276 -30.27 -23.54 -30.25
N LYS A 277 -30.12 -24.68 -29.56
CA LYS A 277 -30.57 -25.98 -30.09
C LYS A 277 -32.10 -26.05 -30.22
N LEU A 278 -32.83 -25.58 -29.22
CA LEU A 278 -34.31 -25.54 -29.27
C LEU A 278 -34.81 -24.65 -30.41
N ILE A 279 -34.17 -23.51 -30.66
CA ILE A 279 -34.54 -22.64 -31.78
C ILE A 279 -34.32 -23.35 -33.13
N GLN A 280 -33.24 -24.14 -33.28
CA GLN A 280 -33.01 -24.91 -34.51
C GLN A 280 -34.07 -26.00 -34.76
N GLU A 281 -34.62 -26.58 -33.69
CA GLU A 281 -35.72 -27.56 -33.79
C GLU A 281 -37.07 -26.92 -34.10
N ILE A 282 -37.28 -25.66 -33.71
CA ILE A 282 -38.54 -24.94 -33.93
C ILE A 282 -38.53 -24.19 -35.28
N ASP A 283 -37.38 -23.63 -35.69
CA ASP A 283 -37.20 -22.85 -36.93
C ASP A 283 -36.89 -23.74 -38.14
N ILE A 284 -37.84 -24.63 -38.48
CA ILE A 284 -37.74 -25.56 -39.62
C ILE A 284 -38.49 -24.95 -40.83
N PRO A 285 -38.00 -25.11 -42.07
CA PRO A 285 -38.74 -24.69 -43.26
C PRO A 285 -40.12 -25.36 -43.33
N PRO A 286 -41.19 -24.62 -43.68
CA PRO A 286 -42.47 -25.25 -43.99
C PRO A 286 -42.27 -26.16 -45.21
N GLY A 287 -42.47 -27.46 -45.03
CA GLY A 287 -42.47 -28.45 -46.10
C GLY A 287 -43.67 -28.32 -47.02
#